data_AF-A0A9Q0RQR7-F1
#
_entry.id   AF-A0A9Q0RQR7-F1
#
_cell.length_a   1.000
_cell.length_b   1.000
_cell.length_c   1.000
_cell.angle_alpha   90.00
_cell.angle_beta   90.00
_cell.angle_gamma   90.00
#
_symmetry.space_group_name_H-M   'P 1'
#
loop_
_entity.id
_entity.type
_entity.pdbx_description
1 polymer ?
#
loop_
_entity_poly.entity_id
_entity_poly.type
_entity_poly.pdbx_seq_one_letter_code
_entity_poly.pdbx_strand_id
1 'polypeptide(L)'
;MDSFLLSKLLLPIVLFSIISIGQELSSTSEQHILDELCKNGGTFINPFDPTGQTYVRCNLASIQFKCDQNFVYDEQKKMCVLDSEHNFDTNKIDWTKVLKCSDYDDTFHRNPYNCSLFYRCYQQGEFNRIDVHTCVQDMIFDEFLWTCISIIEYRALYQSDCIPKRLPDWIFDHRYRKDESTEDYQAETTTFDTQDDDWLPIPNDWLIQDLNI
;
A
#
# COMPACT_ATOMS: atom_id res chain seq x y z
N MET A 1 17.39 -4.24 95.96
CA MET A 1 18.32 -3.60 95.02
C MET A 1 17.97 -4.11 93.64
N ASP A 2 17.79 -3.16 92.72
CA ASP A 2 17.79 -3.29 91.26
C ASP A 2 16.62 -4.02 90.59
N SER A 3 16.07 -3.65 89.43
CA SER A 3 16.20 -2.49 88.54
C SER A 3 15.27 -2.70 87.33
N PHE A 4 14.70 -1.59 86.82
CA PHE A 4 14.34 -1.30 85.43
C PHE A 4 13.30 -2.12 84.60
N LEU A 5 12.21 -1.41 84.28
CA LEU A 5 11.43 -1.34 83.03
C LEU A 5 12.20 -1.66 81.72
N LEU A 6 11.56 -2.34 80.76
CA LEU A 6 11.01 -1.73 79.51
C LEU A 6 10.55 -2.78 78.46
N SER A 7 9.36 -2.53 77.91
CA SER A 7 8.96 -2.64 76.48
C SER A 7 9.02 -3.97 75.72
N LYS A 8 7.86 -4.39 75.19
CA LYS A 8 7.61 -4.79 73.78
C LYS A 8 6.12 -5.11 73.61
N LEU A 9 5.34 -4.15 73.10
CA LEU A 9 4.80 -4.14 71.73
C LEU A 9 4.24 -5.51 71.26
N LEU A 10 2.91 -5.65 71.36
CA LEU A 10 2.12 -6.54 70.54
C LEU A 10 0.97 -5.70 69.95
N LEU A 11 1.06 -5.39 68.66
CA LEU A 11 -0.06 -4.94 67.83
C LEU A 11 0.00 -5.71 66.51
N PRO A 12 -1.17 -5.99 65.90
CA PRO A 12 -1.35 -7.11 65.00
C PRO A 12 -1.07 -6.77 63.54
N ILE A 13 -0.83 -7.85 62.82
CA ILE A 13 -0.81 -8.01 61.37
C ILE A 13 -2.06 -7.35 60.76
N VAL A 14 -1.85 -6.34 59.91
CA VAL A 14 -2.80 -5.93 58.88
C VAL A 14 -2.11 -6.16 57.54
N LEU A 15 -2.37 -7.34 56.99
CA LEU A 15 -2.24 -7.63 55.56
C LEU A 15 -3.43 -6.98 54.82
N PHE A 16 -3.24 -6.78 53.51
CA PHE A 16 -4.19 -6.23 52.52
C PHE A 16 -4.14 -4.72 52.29
N SER A 17 -3.31 -4.29 51.33
CA SER A 17 -3.78 -3.97 49.97
C SER A 17 -2.61 -3.37 49.17
N ILE A 18 -1.96 -4.19 48.34
CA ILE A 18 -1.10 -3.67 47.26
C ILE A 18 -2.05 -3.24 46.16
N ILE A 19 -2.31 -1.94 46.08
CA ILE A 19 -3.04 -1.33 44.96
C ILE A 19 -2.18 -1.52 43.72
N SER A 20 -2.73 -2.25 42.75
CA SER A 20 -2.18 -2.41 41.41
C SER A 20 -2.26 -1.06 40.69
N ILE A 21 -1.17 -0.30 40.68
CA ILE A 21 -1.01 0.87 39.81
C ILE A 21 -0.27 0.38 38.58
N GLY A 22 -1.03 0.03 37.54
CA GLY A 22 -0.46 -0.54 36.33
C GLY A 22 -1.47 -0.63 35.19
N GLN A 23 -2.16 0.46 34.85
CA GLN A 23 -2.98 0.48 33.62
C GLN A 23 -3.28 1.86 32.98
N GLU A 24 -2.65 2.97 33.40
CA GLU A 24 -3.00 4.31 32.86
C GLU A 24 -2.03 4.92 31.83
N LEU A 25 -0.93 4.26 31.47
CA LEU A 25 0.11 4.86 30.59
C LEU A 25 -0.15 4.72 29.08
N SER A 26 -1.16 3.97 28.63
CA SER A 26 -1.44 3.76 27.19
C SER A 26 -2.45 4.75 26.59
N SER A 27 -3.30 5.37 27.42
CA SER A 27 -4.42 6.18 26.92
C SER A 27 -4.02 7.60 26.50
N THR A 28 -2.93 8.13 27.05
CA THR A 28 -2.51 9.52 26.84
C THR A 28 -1.83 9.74 25.50
N SER A 29 -1.14 8.74 24.94
CA SER A 29 -0.49 8.85 23.63
C SER A 29 -1.47 8.75 22.47
N GLU A 30 -2.42 7.81 22.54
CA GLU A 30 -3.45 7.62 21.50
C GLU A 30 -4.36 8.84 21.39
N GLN A 31 -4.80 9.36 22.54
CA GLN A 31 -5.65 10.54 22.58
C GLN A 31 -4.96 11.77 22.00
N HIS A 32 -3.66 11.96 22.30
CA HIS A 32 -2.88 13.07 21.73
C HIS A 32 -2.79 13.00 20.19
N ILE A 33 -2.62 11.81 19.62
CA ILE A 33 -2.60 11.61 18.15
C ILE A 33 -3.97 11.94 17.55
N LEU A 34 -5.06 11.51 18.19
CA LEU A 34 -6.42 11.83 17.73
C LEU A 34 -6.73 13.32 17.84
N ASP A 35 -6.31 13.98 18.91
CA ASP A 35 -6.51 15.41 19.11
C ASP A 35 -5.76 16.21 18.03
N GLU A 36 -4.56 15.77 17.64
CA GLU A 36 -3.81 16.36 16.53
C GLU A 36 -4.49 16.14 15.18
N LEU A 37 -4.96 14.91 14.91
CA LEU A 37 -5.70 14.57 13.69
C LEU A 37 -6.99 15.38 13.57
N CYS A 38 -7.66 15.64 14.69
CA CYS A 38 -8.96 16.30 14.74
C CYS A 38 -8.92 17.83 14.80
N LYS A 39 -7.74 18.48 14.75
CA LYS A 39 -7.59 19.95 14.83
C LYS A 39 -8.50 20.73 13.87
N ASN A 40 -8.73 20.21 12.67
CA ASN A 40 -9.50 20.89 11.62
C ASN A 40 -10.90 20.28 11.38
N GLY A 41 -11.32 19.29 12.18
CA GLY A 41 -12.50 18.49 11.90
C GLY A 41 -12.38 17.67 10.61
N GLY A 42 -13.33 16.76 10.37
CA GLY A 42 -13.36 15.96 9.14
C GLY A 42 -13.44 14.46 9.37
N THR A 43 -13.06 13.69 8.35
CA THR A 43 -13.08 12.21 8.40
C THR A 43 -11.77 11.67 7.83
N PHE A 44 -11.11 10.82 8.62
CA PHE A 44 -9.72 10.39 8.44
C PHE A 44 -9.60 8.89 8.63
N ILE A 45 -8.55 8.31 8.06
CA ILE A 45 -8.16 6.93 8.36
C ILE A 45 -7.85 6.81 9.85
N ASN A 46 -8.26 5.70 10.46
CA ASN A 46 -7.89 5.44 11.85
C ASN A 46 -6.41 5.01 11.93
N PRO A 47 -5.52 5.80 12.56
CA PRO A 47 -4.09 5.46 12.66
C PRO A 47 -3.82 4.20 13.50
N PHE A 48 -4.80 3.73 14.28
CA PHE A 48 -4.69 2.55 15.14
C PHE A 48 -5.29 1.28 14.53
N ASP A 49 -5.82 1.36 13.31
CA ASP A 49 -6.36 0.20 12.61
C ASP A 49 -5.62 -0.04 11.28
N PRO A 50 -4.62 -0.93 11.28
CA PRO A 50 -3.85 -1.24 10.09
C PRO A 50 -4.68 -1.94 9.01
N THR A 51 -5.87 -2.47 9.33
CA THR A 51 -6.76 -3.09 8.35
C THR A 51 -7.57 -2.06 7.56
N GLY A 52 -7.62 -0.81 8.02
CA GLY A 52 -8.42 0.25 7.43
C GLY A 52 -9.94 0.02 7.50
N GLN A 53 -10.40 -0.98 8.24
CA GLN A 53 -11.82 -1.24 8.47
C GLN A 53 -12.47 -0.20 9.39
N THR A 54 -11.69 0.62 10.06
CA THR A 54 -12.18 1.70 10.91
C THR A 54 -11.62 3.05 10.47
N TYR A 55 -12.42 4.09 10.71
CA TYR A 55 -12.10 5.47 10.40
C TYR A 55 -12.53 6.37 11.53
N VAL A 56 -11.91 7.54 11.63
CA VAL A 56 -12.18 8.52 12.67
C VAL A 56 -12.91 9.69 12.07
N ARG A 57 -14.05 10.07 12.66
CA ARG A 57 -14.73 11.32 12.37
C ARG A 57 -14.50 12.31 13.51
N CYS A 58 -14.00 13.48 13.15
CA CYS A 58 -13.69 14.58 14.04
C CYS A 58 -14.75 15.67 13.90
N ASN A 59 -15.56 15.85 14.95
CA ASN A 59 -16.46 17.00 15.10
C ASN A 59 -16.16 17.69 16.43
N LEU A 60 -16.99 17.46 17.45
CA LEU A 60 -16.76 17.95 18.84
C LEU A 60 -15.84 17.01 19.64
N ALA A 61 -15.76 15.75 19.20
CA ALA A 61 -14.87 14.72 19.72
C ALA A 61 -14.49 13.78 18.56
N SER A 62 -13.42 13.01 18.72
CA SER A 62 -13.07 11.91 17.84
C SER A 62 -14.05 10.75 18.09
N ILE A 63 -14.70 10.27 17.03
CA ILE A 63 -15.56 9.09 17.07
C ILE A 63 -15.04 8.10 16.03
N GLN A 64 -14.74 6.89 16.48
CA GLN A 64 -14.34 5.80 15.61
C GLN A 64 -15.59 5.12 15.03
N PHE A 65 -15.55 4.87 13.72
CA PHE A 65 -16.56 4.12 12.99
C PHE A 65 -15.92 2.90 12.37
N LYS A 66 -16.74 1.88 12.11
CA LYS A 66 -16.33 0.64 11.45
C LYS A 66 -17.09 0.52 10.13
N CYS A 67 -16.36 0.22 9.06
CA CYS A 67 -16.92 -0.17 7.76
C CYS A 67 -17.57 -1.56 7.85
N ASP A 68 -18.47 -1.84 6.91
CA ASP A 68 -19.08 -3.16 6.77
C ASP A 68 -18.05 -4.23 6.38
N GLN A 69 -18.43 -5.51 6.48
CA GLN A 69 -17.55 -6.62 6.12
C GLN A 69 -17.07 -6.51 4.68
N ASN A 70 -15.75 -6.65 4.48
CA ASN A 70 -15.07 -6.47 3.19
C ASN A 70 -15.13 -5.04 2.66
N PHE A 71 -15.21 -4.03 3.53
CA PHE A 71 -15.04 -2.63 3.14
C PHE A 71 -13.91 -1.98 3.95
N VAL A 72 -13.17 -1.09 3.30
CA VAL A 72 -12.05 -0.32 3.86
C VAL A 72 -12.31 1.15 3.60
N TYR A 73 -11.94 2.03 4.53
CA TYR A 73 -12.18 3.46 4.38
C TYR A 73 -11.20 4.10 3.39
N ASP A 74 -11.74 4.67 2.31
CA ASP A 74 -10.98 5.43 1.32
C ASP A 74 -10.99 6.93 1.69
N GLU A 75 -9.80 7.48 1.93
CA GLU A 75 -9.66 8.88 2.32
C GLU A 75 -9.98 9.88 1.19
N GLN A 76 -9.77 9.51 -0.08
CA GLN A 76 -10.05 10.36 -1.23
C GLN A 76 -11.55 10.44 -1.50
N LYS A 77 -12.23 9.30 -1.44
CA LYS A 77 -13.68 9.20 -1.62
C LYS A 77 -14.46 9.55 -0.36
N LYS A 78 -13.79 9.64 0.80
CA LYS A 78 -14.37 9.89 2.14
C LYS A 78 -15.49 8.92 2.48
N MET A 79 -15.33 7.65 2.10
CA MET A 79 -16.32 6.60 2.32
C MET A 79 -15.68 5.21 2.37
N CYS A 80 -16.38 4.26 2.98
CA CYS A 80 -16.02 2.85 2.91
C CYS A 80 -16.22 2.33 1.47
N VAL A 81 -15.19 1.73 0.90
CA VAL A 81 -15.21 1.09 -0.43
C VAL A 81 -14.96 -0.40 -0.29
N LEU A 82 -15.45 -1.20 -1.24
CA LEU A 82 -15.21 -2.63 -1.25
C LEU A 82 -13.71 -2.91 -1.20
N ASP A 83 -13.31 -3.80 -0.31
CA ASP A 83 -11.94 -4.29 -0.18
C ASP A 83 -11.47 -4.88 -1.51
N SER A 84 -12.35 -5.39 -2.39
CA SER A 84 -11.96 -5.82 -3.74
C SER A 84 -11.52 -4.70 -4.69
N GLU A 85 -11.86 -3.43 -4.42
CA GLU A 85 -11.26 -2.26 -5.09
C GLU A 85 -9.90 -1.88 -4.45
N HIS A 86 -9.62 -2.37 -3.25
CA HIS A 86 -8.35 -2.21 -2.55
C HIS A 86 -7.45 -3.44 -2.56
N ASN A 87 -7.97 -4.60 -2.97
CA ASN A 87 -7.26 -5.86 -3.09
C ASN A 87 -6.67 -5.93 -4.50
N PHE A 88 -5.86 -4.91 -4.76
CA PHE A 88 -5.02 -4.86 -5.92
C PHE A 88 -3.93 -5.91 -5.72
N ASP A 89 -4.12 -7.04 -6.38
CA ASP A 89 -3.14 -8.13 -6.39
C ASP A 89 -1.83 -7.60 -6.97
N THR A 90 -0.87 -7.34 -6.07
CA THR A 90 0.44 -6.80 -6.44
C THR A 90 1.22 -7.74 -7.34
N ASN A 91 0.85 -9.03 -7.39
CA ASN A 91 1.42 -10.00 -8.30
C ASN A 91 0.95 -9.81 -9.76
N LYS A 92 -0.13 -9.07 -9.99
CA LYS A 92 -0.64 -8.72 -11.32
C LYS A 92 -0.10 -7.39 -11.84
N ILE A 93 0.77 -6.73 -11.10
CA ILE A 93 1.42 -5.49 -11.52
C ILE A 93 2.53 -5.83 -12.50
N ASP A 94 2.48 -5.23 -13.68
CA ASP A 94 3.65 -5.16 -14.56
C ASP A 94 4.62 -4.10 -14.01
N TRP A 95 5.52 -4.56 -13.14
CA TRP A 95 6.50 -3.71 -12.47
C TRP A 95 7.42 -2.98 -13.45
N THR A 96 7.63 -3.49 -14.66
CA THR A 96 8.50 -2.87 -15.67
C THR A 96 7.94 -1.54 -16.19
N LYS A 97 6.61 -1.34 -16.11
CA LYS A 97 5.93 -0.08 -16.47
C LYS A 97 5.89 0.92 -15.32
N VAL A 98 6.05 0.45 -14.09
CA VAL A 98 5.93 1.26 -12.87
C VAL A 98 7.29 1.78 -12.42
N LEU A 99 8.30 0.92 -12.47
CA LEU A 99 9.65 1.21 -11.99
C LEU A 99 10.38 2.14 -12.96
N LYS A 100 11.29 2.94 -12.40
CA LYS A 100 12.14 3.86 -13.15
C LYS A 100 13.58 3.68 -12.72
N CYS A 101 14.47 3.67 -13.69
CA CYS A 101 15.91 3.71 -13.47
C CYS A 101 16.37 5.17 -13.50
N SER A 102 17.19 5.58 -12.52
CA SER A 102 17.97 6.82 -12.62
C SER A 102 19.00 6.72 -13.73
N ASP A 103 19.62 5.55 -13.84
CA ASP A 103 20.71 5.16 -14.71
C ASP A 103 20.65 3.66 -14.99
N TYR A 104 21.28 3.23 -16.09
CA TYR A 104 21.34 1.82 -16.50
C TYR A 104 22.75 1.28 -16.31
N ASP A 105 23.28 1.49 -15.11
CA ASP A 105 24.67 1.22 -14.69
C ASP A 105 24.91 -0.21 -14.21
N ASP A 106 23.93 -1.08 -14.40
CA ASP A 106 23.96 -2.47 -13.98
C ASP A 106 23.86 -2.70 -12.46
N THR A 107 23.23 -1.77 -11.75
CA THR A 107 23.03 -1.88 -10.29
C THR A 107 21.65 -2.39 -9.91
N PHE A 108 21.55 -2.84 -8.65
CA PHE A 108 20.34 -3.36 -8.04
C PHE A 108 19.75 -2.32 -7.09
N HIS A 109 18.44 -2.14 -7.18
CA HIS A 109 17.68 -1.19 -6.38
C HIS A 109 16.51 -1.87 -5.69
N ARG A 110 16.16 -1.39 -4.50
CA ARG A 110 14.96 -1.85 -3.81
C ARG A 110 13.73 -1.34 -4.53
N ASN A 111 12.71 -2.20 -4.68
CA ASN A 111 11.42 -1.74 -5.18
C ASN A 111 10.77 -0.80 -4.14
N PRO A 112 10.46 0.47 -4.50
CA PRO A 112 9.93 1.43 -3.54
C PRO A 112 8.48 1.15 -3.13
N TYR A 113 7.76 0.29 -3.85
CA TYR A 113 6.34 -0.04 -3.63
C TYR A 113 6.12 -1.43 -3.03
N ASN A 114 7.17 -2.26 -2.95
CA ASN A 114 7.10 -3.58 -2.35
C ASN A 114 8.46 -3.98 -1.76
N CYS A 115 8.52 -4.08 -0.43
CA CYS A 115 9.75 -4.34 0.31
C CYS A 115 10.40 -5.70 0.01
N SER A 116 9.62 -6.69 -0.46
CA SER A 116 10.12 -8.01 -0.81
C SER A 116 10.56 -8.11 -2.27
N LEU A 117 10.47 -7.02 -3.04
CA LEU A 117 10.94 -6.96 -4.42
C LEU A 117 12.16 -6.06 -4.56
N PHE A 118 13.00 -6.39 -5.52
CA PHE A 118 14.11 -5.55 -5.97
C PHE A 118 14.22 -5.66 -7.48
N TYR A 119 14.95 -4.74 -8.09
CA TYR A 119 15.09 -4.72 -9.54
C TYR A 119 16.49 -4.33 -9.95
N ARG A 120 16.88 -4.76 -11.14
CA ARG A 120 18.16 -4.45 -11.77
C ARG A 120 17.92 -3.62 -13.01
N CYS A 121 18.62 -2.50 -13.11
CA CYS A 121 18.62 -1.64 -14.29
C CYS A 121 19.85 -1.96 -15.12
N TYR A 122 19.68 -2.46 -16.34
CA TYR A 122 20.81 -2.85 -17.18
C TYR A 122 20.58 -2.50 -18.65
N GLN A 123 21.68 -2.30 -19.37
CA GLN A 123 21.66 -2.08 -20.81
C GLN A 123 21.90 -3.40 -21.56
N GLN A 124 21.07 -3.68 -22.56
CA GLN A 124 21.21 -4.81 -23.47
C GLN A 124 21.26 -4.31 -24.92
N GLY A 125 22.48 -4.09 -25.43
CA GLY A 125 22.70 -3.44 -26.71
C GLY A 125 22.27 -1.97 -26.64
N GLU A 126 21.41 -1.53 -27.56
CA GLU A 126 20.86 -0.17 -27.55
C GLU A 126 19.63 -0.01 -26.63
N PHE A 127 19.18 -1.11 -26.01
CA PHE A 127 17.96 -1.11 -25.21
C PHE A 127 18.26 -1.09 -23.72
N ASN A 128 17.48 -0.28 -23.03
CA ASN A 128 17.45 -0.19 -21.58
C ASN A 128 16.39 -1.15 -21.02
N ARG A 129 16.76 -1.95 -20.01
CA ARG A 129 15.89 -2.99 -19.44
C ARG A 129 15.85 -2.95 -17.93
N ILE A 130 14.72 -3.42 -17.40
CA ILE A 130 14.47 -3.63 -15.97
C ILE A 130 14.18 -5.11 -15.78
N ASP A 131 14.93 -5.76 -14.90
CA ASP A 131 14.60 -7.11 -14.43
C ASP A 131 14.15 -7.03 -12.96
N VAL A 132 13.10 -7.76 -12.60
CA VAL A 132 12.47 -7.69 -11.29
C VAL A 132 12.61 -9.03 -10.58
N HIS A 133 13.10 -8.98 -9.36
CA HIS A 133 13.41 -10.14 -8.54
C HIS A 133 12.69 -10.06 -7.20
N THR A 134 12.50 -11.22 -6.60
CA THR A 134 11.80 -11.36 -5.32
C THR A 134 12.76 -11.91 -4.29
N CYS A 135 12.81 -11.27 -3.12
CA CYS A 135 13.45 -11.83 -1.95
C CYS A 135 12.60 -12.97 -1.39
N VAL A 136 13.27 -13.94 -0.75
CA VAL A 136 12.58 -15.03 -0.05
C VAL A 136 11.75 -14.46 1.13
N GLN A 137 10.73 -15.19 1.55
CA GLN A 137 9.77 -14.82 2.61
C GLN A 137 10.38 -13.95 3.74
N ASP A 138 9.68 -12.87 4.07
CA ASP A 138 10.01 -11.91 5.13
C ASP A 138 11.43 -11.30 5.06
N MET A 139 12.02 -11.30 3.86
CA MET A 139 13.27 -10.59 3.58
C MET A 139 13.03 -9.31 2.79
N ILE A 140 13.96 -8.39 2.97
CA ILE A 140 13.99 -7.07 2.35
C ILE A 140 15.32 -6.95 1.61
N PHE A 141 15.30 -6.45 0.38
CA PHE A 141 16.53 -6.20 -0.36
C PHE A 141 17.27 -5.01 0.22
N ASP A 142 18.52 -5.19 0.60
CA ASP A 142 19.38 -4.15 1.14
C ASP A 142 20.28 -3.56 0.06
N GLU A 143 20.15 -2.26 -0.20
CA GLU A 143 20.92 -1.56 -1.25
C GLU A 143 22.37 -1.24 -0.83
N PHE A 144 22.72 -1.36 0.45
CA PHE A 144 24.10 -1.17 0.92
C PHE A 144 24.90 -2.47 0.89
N LEU A 145 24.25 -3.59 1.19
CA LEU A 145 24.82 -4.94 1.17
C LEU A 145 24.60 -5.67 -0.16
N TRP A 146 23.74 -5.12 -1.04
CA TRP A 146 23.32 -5.71 -2.31
C TRP A 146 22.80 -7.14 -2.17
N THR A 147 22.03 -7.40 -1.12
CA THR A 147 21.50 -8.73 -0.82
C THR A 147 20.19 -8.64 -0.04
N CYS A 148 19.40 -9.71 -0.08
CA CYS A 148 18.21 -9.82 0.76
C CYS A 148 18.62 -10.15 2.20
N ILE A 149 18.15 -9.37 3.16
CA ILE A 149 18.33 -9.61 4.60
C ILE A 149 16.97 -9.74 5.28
N SER A 150 16.92 -10.37 6.46
CA SER A 150 15.65 -10.54 7.17
C SER A 150 15.08 -9.20 7.65
N ILE A 151 13.76 -9.10 7.80
CA ILE A 151 13.12 -7.89 8.35
C ILE A 151 13.64 -7.52 9.75
N ILE A 152 13.98 -8.51 10.58
CA ILE A 152 14.52 -8.29 11.91
C ILE A 152 15.92 -7.65 11.82
N GLU A 153 16.75 -8.16 10.94
CA GLU A 153 18.10 -7.63 10.69
C GLU A 153 18.05 -6.22 10.12
N TYR A 154 17.16 -5.98 9.14
CA TYR A 154 16.94 -4.65 8.58
C TYR A 154 16.59 -3.62 9.67
N ARG A 155 15.62 -3.95 10.54
CA ARG A 155 15.23 -3.10 11.68
C ARG A 155 16.40 -2.83 12.63
N ALA A 156 17.23 -3.84 12.89
CA ALA A 156 18.37 -3.70 13.80
C ALA A 156 19.46 -2.79 13.22
N LEU A 157 19.74 -2.88 11.92
CA LEU A 157 20.77 -2.08 11.25
C LEU A 157 20.34 -0.63 11.05
N TYR A 158 19.09 -0.41 10.61
CA TYR A 158 18.62 0.91 10.18
C TYR A 158 17.68 1.60 11.17
N GLN A 159 17.34 0.95 12.29
CA GLN A 159 16.42 1.48 13.31
C GLN A 159 15.08 1.96 12.70
N SER A 160 14.67 1.32 11.60
CA SER A 160 13.50 1.69 10.81
C SER A 160 12.90 0.47 10.13
N ASP A 161 11.61 0.59 9.80
CA ASP A 161 10.89 -0.38 8.98
C ASP A 161 11.04 -0.07 7.49
N CYS A 162 10.91 -1.10 6.65
CA CYS A 162 10.65 -0.86 5.24
C CYS A 162 9.18 -0.50 5.07
N ILE A 163 8.94 0.74 4.65
CA ILE A 163 7.60 1.28 4.43
C ILE A 163 7.43 1.46 2.92
N PRO A 164 6.62 0.60 2.25
CA PRO A 164 6.33 0.78 0.84
C PRO A 164 5.67 2.14 0.57
N LYS A 165 6.10 2.80 -0.50
CA LYS A 165 5.40 3.97 -1.03
C LYS A 165 4.04 3.56 -1.57
N ARG A 166 3.09 4.50 -1.53
CA ARG A 166 1.82 4.35 -2.24
C ARG A 166 2.06 4.22 -3.74
N LEU A 167 1.42 3.23 -4.36
CA LEU A 167 1.43 3.06 -5.81
C LEU A 167 0.82 4.29 -6.52
N PRO A 168 1.35 4.71 -7.68
CA PRO A 168 0.77 5.79 -8.47
C PRO A 168 -0.71 5.56 -8.83
N ASP A 169 -1.53 6.62 -8.79
CA ASP A 169 -2.99 6.51 -9.00
C ASP A 169 -3.39 5.92 -10.36
N TRP A 170 -2.59 6.16 -11.41
CA TRP A 170 -2.85 5.64 -12.76
C TRP A 170 -2.82 4.12 -12.86
N ILE A 171 -2.15 3.43 -11.92
CA ILE A 171 -2.13 1.97 -11.85
C ILE A 171 -3.53 1.42 -11.54
N PHE A 172 -4.35 2.20 -10.84
CA PHE A 172 -5.71 1.84 -10.46
C PHE A 172 -6.76 2.33 -11.48
N ASP A 173 -6.37 3.06 -12.53
CA ASP A 173 -7.32 3.50 -13.56
C ASP A 173 -7.65 2.33 -14.51
N HIS A 174 -8.85 1.77 -14.33
CA HIS A 174 -9.38 0.69 -15.17
C HIS A 174 -9.47 1.04 -16.66
N ARG A 175 -9.36 2.33 -17.04
CA ARG A 175 -9.30 2.74 -18.45
C ARG A 175 -8.02 2.32 -19.16
N TYR A 176 -6.97 1.94 -18.43
CA TYR A 176 -5.70 1.48 -18.99
C TYR A 176 -5.63 -0.05 -19.17
N ARG A 177 -6.62 -0.81 -18.65
CA ARG A 177 -6.64 -2.28 -18.68
C ARG A 177 -7.42 -2.87 -19.85
N LYS A 178 -7.58 -2.12 -20.93
CA LYS A 178 -7.99 -2.65 -22.24
C LYS A 178 -6.75 -2.58 -23.10
N ASP A 179 -6.01 -3.68 -23.20
CA ASP A 179 -5.12 -4.04 -24.32
C ASP A 179 -4.32 -5.30 -23.92
N GLU A 180 -5.01 -6.42 -23.67
CA GLU A 180 -4.47 -7.78 -23.92
C GLU A 180 -5.56 -8.82 -23.67
N SER A 181 -6.49 -8.91 -24.61
CA SER A 181 -7.27 -10.14 -24.82
C SER A 181 -7.64 -10.23 -26.30
N THR A 182 -6.67 -10.66 -27.11
CA THR A 182 -6.92 -11.17 -28.46
C THR A 182 -6.29 -12.55 -28.56
N GLU A 183 -6.83 -13.49 -27.78
CA GLU A 183 -7.00 -14.87 -28.24
C GLU A 183 -8.37 -14.93 -28.92
N ASP A 184 -8.41 -15.01 -30.23
CA ASP A 184 -8.63 -16.28 -30.93
C ASP A 184 -8.78 -16.01 -32.43
N TYR A 185 -7.87 -16.58 -33.23
CA TYR A 185 -8.02 -16.64 -34.68
C TYR A 185 -9.10 -17.69 -34.96
N GLN A 186 -10.34 -17.26 -35.14
CA GLN A 186 -11.33 -18.02 -35.90
C GLN A 186 -11.74 -17.20 -37.11
N ALA A 187 -11.16 -17.59 -38.24
CA ALA A 187 -11.62 -17.17 -39.56
C ALA A 187 -13.00 -17.80 -39.82
N GLU A 188 -14.07 -17.06 -39.55
CA GLU A 188 -15.38 -17.36 -40.13
C GLU A 188 -15.58 -16.51 -41.38
N THR A 189 -15.32 -17.15 -42.51
CA THR A 189 -15.75 -16.69 -43.83
C THR A 189 -17.28 -16.78 -43.86
N THR A 190 -17.96 -15.65 -43.66
CA THR A 190 -19.39 -15.53 -43.98
C THR A 190 -19.54 -14.59 -45.15
N THR A 191 -19.83 -15.22 -46.28
CA THR A 191 -20.32 -14.62 -47.53
C THR A 191 -21.54 -13.76 -47.23
N PHE A 192 -21.47 -12.46 -47.48
CA PHE A 192 -22.65 -11.60 -47.46
C PHE A 192 -23.17 -11.44 -48.88
N ASP A 193 -24.33 -12.02 -49.09
CA ASP A 193 -25.15 -11.96 -50.30
C ASP A 193 -25.61 -10.50 -50.54
N THR A 194 -25.64 -10.12 -51.81
CA THR A 194 -26.03 -8.81 -52.32
C THR A 194 -27.55 -8.64 -52.31
N GLN A 195 -28.08 -7.51 -51.85
CA GLN A 195 -29.22 -6.78 -52.46
C GLN A 195 -29.59 -5.50 -51.68
N ASP A 196 -29.49 -4.36 -52.40
CA ASP A 196 -30.44 -3.23 -52.54
C ASP A 196 -30.99 -2.53 -51.28
N ASP A 197 -31.12 -1.19 -51.12
CA ASP A 197 -30.93 0.02 -51.93
C ASP A 197 -30.92 1.22 -50.94
N ASP A 198 -30.13 2.28 -51.23
CA ASP A 198 -30.46 3.73 -51.03
C ASP A 198 -29.21 4.63 -50.92
N TRP A 199 -28.82 5.14 -52.09
CA TRP A 199 -28.07 6.35 -52.49
C TRP A 199 -28.34 7.62 -51.62
N LEU A 200 -27.45 8.58 -51.28
CA LEU A 200 -26.22 9.27 -51.81
C LEU A 200 -25.69 10.24 -50.70
N PRO A 201 -24.60 11.04 -50.86
CA PRO A 201 -23.31 10.81 -51.52
C PRO A 201 -22.09 11.16 -50.61
N ILE A 202 -20.94 10.62 -50.98
CA ILE A 202 -19.60 10.98 -50.44
C ILE A 202 -19.08 12.22 -51.19
N PRO A 203 -18.52 13.23 -50.50
CA PRO A 203 -17.60 14.16 -51.12
C PRO A 203 -16.21 13.52 -51.22
N ASN A 204 -15.84 13.11 -52.44
CA ASN A 204 -14.45 12.93 -52.86
C ASN A 204 -13.77 14.30 -52.90
N ASP A 205 -12.56 14.39 -52.34
CA ASP A 205 -11.49 15.37 -52.64
C ASP A 205 -10.52 15.41 -51.42
N TRP A 206 -9.25 14.97 -51.41
CA TRP A 206 -8.24 14.82 -52.45
C TRP A 206 -7.22 13.71 -52.09
N LEU A 207 -7.09 12.75 -53.01
CA LEU A 207 -5.90 12.07 -53.52
C LEU A 207 -4.58 12.09 -52.72
N ILE A 208 -4.15 10.86 -52.41
CA ILE A 208 -2.76 10.40 -52.40
C ILE A 208 -2.07 10.81 -53.70
N GLN A 209 -0.89 11.43 -53.59
CA GLN A 209 0.16 11.32 -54.60
C GLN A 209 1.29 10.45 -54.03
N ASP A 210 1.39 9.24 -54.57
CA ASP A 210 2.62 8.47 -54.59
C ASP A 210 3.65 9.11 -55.52
N LEU A 211 4.91 8.69 -55.33
CA LEU A 211 6.09 8.79 -56.21
C LEU A 211 7.01 10.01 -56.00
N ASN A 212 8.20 9.78 -55.43
CA ASN A 212 9.39 9.40 -56.22
C ASN A 212 10.71 9.37 -55.41
N ILE A 213 11.49 8.31 -55.70
CA ILE A 213 12.97 8.12 -55.58
C ILE A 213 13.51 7.76 -54.19
#